data_AF-A0A522Q818-F1
#
_entry.id   AF-A0A522Q818-F1
#
_cell.length_a   1.000
_cell.length_b   1.000
_cell.length_c   1.000
_cell.angle_alpha   90.00
_cell.angle_beta   90.00
_cell.angle_gamma   90.00
#
_symmetry.space_group_name_H-M   'P 1'
#
loop_
_entity.id
_entity.type
_entity.pdbx_description
1 polymer ?
#
loop_
_entity_poly.entity_id
_entity_poly.type
_entity_poly.pdbx_seq_one_letter_code
_entity_poly.pdbx_strand_id
1 'polypeptide(L)' 'MMGGFGWLFVVLVAVVVVAAVLVLYRRSDDYRNRQIRGSSPLDILDERYARGEIDGDEYKKRRADLERRSGGQS' A
#
# COMPACT_ATOMS: atom_id res chain seq x y z
N MET A 1 33.86 -6.94 17.20
CA MET A 1 32.51 -6.33 17.11
C MET A 1 32.30 -5.85 15.68
N MET A 2 31.72 -6.66 14.81
CA MET A 2 31.46 -6.34 13.39
C MET A 2 30.13 -6.98 12.97
N GLY A 3 29.01 -6.43 13.46
CA GLY A 3 27.65 -6.93 13.15
C GLY A 3 26.67 -5.83 12.72
N GLY A 4 27.11 -4.57 12.70
CA GLY A 4 26.24 -3.41 12.45
C GLY A 4 26.08 -2.99 11.00
N PHE A 5 26.86 -3.54 10.06
CA PHE A 5 26.77 -3.15 8.64
C PHE A 5 25.77 -3.98 7.83
N GLY A 6 25.50 -5.22 8.23
CA GLY A 6 24.56 -6.10 7.53
C GLY A 6 23.10 -5.63 7.61
N TRP A 7 22.64 -5.17 8.78
CA TRP A 7 21.26 -4.71 8.94
C TRP A 7 21.01 -3.38 8.21
N LEU A 8 22.00 -2.48 8.17
CA LEU A 8 21.91 -1.24 7.39
C LEU A 8 21.74 -1.52 5.90
N PHE A 9 22.43 -2.53 5.37
CA PHE A 9 22.26 -2.95 3.98
C PHE A 9 20.86 -3.53 3.71
N VAL A 10 20.33 -4.34 4.64
CA VAL A 10 18.96 -4.87 4.54
C VAL A 10 17.93 -3.74 4.55
N VAL A 11 18.08 -2.75 5.44
CA VAL A 11 17.19 -1.58 5.51
C VAL A 11 17.27 -0.75 4.24
N LEU A 12 18.49 -0.50 3.73
CA LEU A 12 18.70 0.23 2.47
C LEU A 12 18.00 -0.47 1.31
N VAL A 13 18.16 -1.79 1.17
CA VAL A 13 17.52 -2.58 0.12
C VAL A 13 15.99 -2.57 0.29
N ALA A 14 15.48 -2.69 1.51
CA ALA A 14 14.05 -2.62 1.77
C ALA A 14 13.45 -1.26 1.35
N VAL A 15 14.13 -0.15 1.68
CA VAL A 15 13.70 1.20 1.27
C VAL A 15 13.68 1.35 -0.25
N VAL A 16 14.70 0.83 -0.94
CA VAL A 16 14.77 0.87 -2.41
C VAL A 16 13.66 0.03 -3.05
N VAL A 17 13.37 -1.15 -2.51
CA VAL A 17 12.27 -2.00 -2.99
C VAL A 17 10.92 -1.31 -2.80
N VAL A 18 10.66 -0.73 -1.62
CA VAL A 18 9.43 0.04 -1.36
C VAL A 18 9.32 1.23 -2.30
N ALA A 19 10.39 2.00 -2.50
CA ALA A 19 10.41 3.13 -3.42
C ALA A 19 10.16 2.71 -4.88
N ALA A 20 10.76 1.60 -5.32
CA ALA A 20 10.55 1.05 -6.66
C ALA A 20 9.09 0.63 -6.88
N VAL A 21 8.49 -0.03 -5.90
CA VAL A 21 7.07 -0.39 -5.91
C VAL A 21 6.20 0.86 -6.00
N LEU A 22 6.44 1.86 -5.15
CA LEU A 22 5.67 3.12 -5.16
C LEU A 22 5.78 3.88 -6.49
N VAL A 23 6.95 3.91 -7.13
CA VAL A 23 7.12 4.56 -8.44
C VAL A 23 6.40 3.79 -9.55
N LEU A 24 6.40 2.46 -9.52
CA LEU A 24 5.67 1.62 -10.46
C LEU A 24 4.15 1.82 -10.33
N TYR A 25 3.66 1.92 -9.10
CA TYR A 25 2.25 2.21 -8.81
C TYR A 25 1.86 3.62 -9.23
N ARG A 26 2.67 4.65 -8.92
CA ARG A 26 2.40 6.05 -9.31
C ARG A 26 2.35 6.26 -10.82
N ARG A 27 3.17 5.53 -11.59
CA ARG A 27 3.09 5.56 -13.07
C ARG A 27 1.86 4.84 -13.61
N SER A 28 1.27 3.92 -12.85
CA SER A 28 0.00 3.26 -13.19
C SER A 28 -1.21 4.14 -12.86
N ASP A 29 -1.08 5.04 -11.88
CA ASP A 29 -2.11 6.04 -11.52
C ASP A 29 -2.25 7.18 -12.55
N ASP A 30 -1.17 7.59 -13.22
CA ASP A 30 -1.25 8.58 -14.30
C ASP A 30 -2.09 8.09 -15.50
N TYR A 31 -2.24 6.77 -15.68
CA TYR A 31 -3.18 6.19 -16.67
C TYR A 31 -4.61 6.01 -16.13
N ARG A 32 -4.83 6.06 -14.81
CA ARG A 32 -6.14 5.90 -14.16
C ARG A 32 -6.89 7.21 -13.93
N ASN A 33 -6.25 8.37 -14.09
CA ASN A 33 -6.88 9.69 -13.97
C ASN A 33 -7.93 10.03 -15.07
N ARG A 34 -8.43 9.04 -15.83
CA ARG A 34 -9.53 9.21 -16.80
C ARG A 34 -10.85 8.54 -16.44
N GLN A 35 -10.94 7.72 -15.40
CA GLN A 35 -12.22 7.10 -15.02
C GLN A 35 -12.67 7.52 -13.63
N ILE A 36 -13.19 8.74 -13.61
CA ILE A 36 -14.33 9.19 -12.83
C ILE A 36 -15.43 8.09 -12.86
N ARG A 37 -15.33 7.05 -12.02
CA ARG A 37 -16.37 6.05 -11.70
C ARG A 37 -15.83 5.07 -10.64
N GLY A 38 -15.93 5.46 -9.37
CA GLY A 38 -15.85 4.53 -8.24
C GLY A 38 -14.44 4.18 -7.77
N SER A 39 -13.78 5.11 -7.06
CA SER A 39 -12.69 4.76 -6.16
C SER A 39 -13.24 3.78 -5.12
N SER A 40 -12.86 2.50 -5.21
CA SER A 40 -13.34 1.49 -4.26
C SER A 40 -12.90 1.90 -2.86
N PRO A 41 -13.73 1.71 -1.82
CA PRO A 41 -13.30 1.95 -0.43
C PRO A 41 -11.98 1.27 -0.06
N LEU A 42 -11.64 0.17 -0.75
CA LEU A 42 -10.35 -0.52 -0.64
C LEU A 42 -9.19 0.28 -1.23
N ASP A 43 -9.33 0.92 -2.39
CA ASP A 43 -8.27 1.75 -3.00
C ASP A 43 -7.92 2.93 -2.08
N ILE A 44 -8.94 3.54 -1.45
CA ILE A 44 -8.75 4.63 -0.47
C ILE A 44 -8.08 4.10 0.81
N LEU A 45 -8.30 2.83 1.17
CA LEU A 45 -7.65 2.21 2.32
C LEU A 45 -6.18 1.88 2.02
N ASP A 46 -5.90 1.30 0.86
CA ASP A 46 -4.55 0.98 0.37
C ASP A 46 -3.71 2.25 0.24
N GLU A 47 -4.29 3.32 -0.30
CA GLU A 47 -3.61 4.60 -0.42
C GLU A 47 -3.26 5.19 0.95
N ARG A 48 -4.15 5.09 1.94
CA ARG A 48 -3.88 5.54 3.31
C ARG A 48 -2.80 4.71 4.01
N TYR A 49 -2.75 3.41 3.76
CA TYR A 49 -1.69 2.54 4.28
C TYR A 49 -0.35 2.84 3.61
N ALA A 50 -0.33 3.05 2.29
CA ALA A 50 0.88 3.43 1.55
C ALA A 50 1.40 4.83 1.97
N ARG A 51 0.50 5.74 2.35
CA ARG A 51 0.83 7.02 2.96
C ARG A 51 1.29 6.91 4.41
N GLY A 52 1.11 5.75 5.05
CA GLY A 52 1.42 5.53 6.46
C GLY A 52 0.44 6.22 7.44
N GLU A 53 -0.73 6.65 6.96
CA GLU A 53 -1.78 7.27 7.80
C GLU A 53 -2.49 6.26 8.69
N ILE A 54 -2.38 4.97 8.36
CA ILE A 54 -2.92 3.85 9.13
C ILE A 54 -1.84 2.79 9.33
N ASP A 55 -1.85 2.19 10.52
CA ASP A 55 -0.94 1.10 10.85
C ASP A 55 -1.35 -0.21 10.15
N GLY A 56 -0.42 -1.15 10.00
CA GLY A 56 -0.66 -2.44 9.34
C GLY A 56 -1.74 -3.27 10.02
N ASP A 57 -1.90 -3.18 11.34
CA ASP A 57 -2.97 -3.88 12.04
C ASP A 57 -4.34 -3.24 11.78
N GLU A 58 -4.40 -1.92 11.68
CA GLU A 58 -5.63 -1.18 11.32
C GLU A 58 -6.02 -1.43 9.86
N TYR A 59 -5.04 -1.47 8.97
CA TYR A 59 -5.21 -1.82 7.57
C TYR A 59 -5.85 -3.19 7.40
N LYS A 60 -5.28 -4.23 8.04
CA LYS A 60 -5.81 -5.60 7.97
C LYS A 60 -7.25 -5.69 8.48
N LYS A 61 -7.56 -5.02 9.59
CA LYS A 61 -8.91 -5.03 10.18
C LYS A 61 -9.94 -4.38 9.26
N ARG A 62 -9.63 -3.19 8.73
CA ARG A 62 -10.54 -2.46 7.82
C ARG A 62 -10.68 -3.14 6.48
N ARG A 63 -9.60 -3.71 5.94
CA ARG A 63 -9.63 -4.47 4.69
C ARG A 63 -10.56 -5.68 4.81
N ALA A 64 -10.46 -6.44 5.91
CA ALA A 64 -11.33 -7.59 6.15
C ALA A 64 -12.82 -7.20 6.29
N ASP A 65 -13.12 -6.04 6.91
CA ASP A 65 -14.49 -5.52 7.00
C ASP A 65 -15.04 -5.11 5.62
N LEU A 66 -14.22 -4.43 4.82
CA LEU A 66 -14.59 -4.01 3.47
C LEU A 66 -14.79 -5.20 2.53
N GLU A 67 -13.92 -6.21 2.58
CA GLU A 67 -14.07 -7.46 1.82
C GLU A 67 -15.35 -8.22 2.20
N ARG A 68 -15.72 -8.21 3.50
CA ARG A 68 -16.98 -8.80 3.98
C ARG A 68 -18.20 -8.03 3.49
N ARG A 69 -18.13 -6.70 3.40
CA ARG A 69 -19.24 -5.85 2.91
C ARG A 69 -19.39 -5.88 1.39
N SER A 70 -18.30 -5.99 0.64
CA SER A 70 -18.33 -6.06 -0.82
C SER A 70 -18.79 -7.42 -1.34
N GLY A 71 -18.59 -8.51 -0.58
CA GLY A 71 -19.07 -9.85 -0.93
C GLY A 71 -20.59 -10.08 -0.82
N GLY A 72 -21.37 -9.11 -0.32
CA GLY A 72 -22.83 -9.20 -0.20
C GLY A 72 -23.62 -8.49 -1.31
N GLN A 73 -22.94 -7.93 -2.32
CA GLN A 73 -23.55 -7.29 -3.49
C GLN A 73 -22.97 -7.92 -4.76
N SER A 74 -23.33 -9.18 -5.01
CA SER A 74 -23.18 -9.86 -6.30
C SER A 74 -24.29 -10.89 -6.44
#